data_AF-A0A438E737-F1
#
_entry.id   AF-A0A438E737-F1
#
_cell.length_a   1.000
_cell.length_b   1.000
_cell.length_c   1.000
_cell.angle_alpha   90.00
_cell.angle_beta   90.00
_cell.angle_gamma   90.00
#
_symmetry.space_group_name_H-M   'P 1'
#
loop_
_entity.id
_entity.type
_entity.pdbx_description
1 polymer ?
#
loop_
_entity_poly.entity_id
_entity_poly.type
_entity_poly.pdbx_seq_one_letter_code
_entity_poly.pdbx_strand_id
1 'polypeptide(L)'
;MIETLFEYLVRALGSNNFSGALPPELGNLAKLQEIYINSCGAGGEIPSTFANLYNLETVWASDCQFTGKIPNFIGNWTKLWSLRLEGNSFEGPIPSSLSSLTSLQTLHISDIYEVSSSLDFIKGLKNLTSLVLRNTLISGSIPSYIGEYQSLQTLDLSFNNLVGGIPSSLFKLNNLTALFLGNNRLTGTLPPQKSEKLQIM
;
A
#
# COMPACT_ATOMS: atom_id res chain seq x y z
N MET A 1 4.26 25.80 20.51
CA MET A 1 3.52 26.75 19.63
C MET A 1 3.84 26.50 18.16
N ILE A 2 5.11 26.30 17.77
CA ILE A 2 5.49 25.93 16.38
C ILE A 2 5.15 24.46 16.06
N GLU A 3 5.45 23.50 16.96
CA GLU A 3 5.11 22.08 16.75
C GLU A 3 3.60 21.84 16.56
N THR A 4 2.77 22.54 17.35
CA THR A 4 1.31 22.42 17.30
C THR A 4 0.74 22.96 15.98
N LEU A 5 1.37 23.97 15.36
CA LEU A 5 0.94 24.50 14.07
C LEU A 5 1.22 23.50 12.93
N PHE A 6 2.32 22.75 13.01
CA PHE A 6 2.68 21.74 12.02
C PHE A 6 1.85 20.44 12.12
N GLU A 7 1.45 20.02 13.32
CA GLU A 7 0.54 18.88 13.51
C GLU A 7 -0.83 19.12 12.84
N TYR A 8 -1.35 20.36 12.91
CA TYR A 8 -2.56 20.73 12.17
C TYR A 8 -2.30 20.95 10.67
N LEU A 9 -1.11 21.43 10.28
CA LEU A 9 -0.74 21.66 8.89
C LEU A 9 -0.76 20.35 8.09
N VAL A 10 -0.19 19.27 8.62
CA VAL A 10 -0.12 17.97 7.94
C VAL A 10 -1.51 17.34 7.70
N ARG A 11 -2.50 17.65 8.54
CA ARG A 11 -3.91 17.29 8.29
C ARG A 11 -4.58 18.16 7.22
N ALA A 12 -4.02 19.34 6.91
CA ALA A 12 -4.59 20.34 6.02
C ALA A 12 -3.90 20.41 4.65
N LEU A 13 -2.96 19.50 4.32
CA LEU A 13 -2.21 19.58 3.07
C LEU A 13 -2.97 19.04 1.84
N GLY A 14 -3.92 18.12 2.04
CA GLY A 14 -4.69 17.54 0.93
C GLY A 14 -5.52 18.57 0.15
N SER A 15 -5.61 18.41 -1.17
CA SER A 15 -6.38 19.31 -2.08
C SER A 15 -5.93 20.77 -2.10
N ASN A 16 -4.64 21.04 -1.92
CA ASN A 16 -4.02 22.35 -2.14
C ASN A 16 -3.15 22.34 -3.40
N ASN A 17 -2.66 23.51 -3.80
CA ASN A 17 -1.77 23.67 -4.96
C ASN A 17 -0.30 23.78 -4.52
N PHE A 18 0.17 22.87 -3.66
CA PHE A 18 1.60 22.81 -3.33
C PHE A 18 2.40 22.32 -4.54
N SER A 19 3.70 22.57 -4.52
CA SER A 19 4.62 22.13 -5.57
C SER A 19 5.99 21.84 -4.96
N GLY A 20 6.73 20.91 -5.57
CA GLY A 20 8.09 20.58 -5.16
C GLY A 20 8.15 19.49 -4.09
N ALA A 21 9.37 19.27 -3.58
CA ALA A 21 9.65 18.20 -2.64
C ALA A 21 9.08 18.47 -1.25
N LEU A 22 8.76 17.39 -0.51
CA LEU A 22 8.44 17.50 0.90
C LEU A 22 9.66 18.04 1.68
N PRO A 23 9.48 19.01 2.59
CA PRO A 23 10.58 19.55 3.37
C PRO A 23 11.14 18.47 4.32
N PRO A 24 12.46 18.22 4.32
CA PRO A 24 13.08 17.25 5.23
C PRO A 24 12.82 17.55 6.71
N GLU A 25 12.56 18.79 7.08
CA GLU A 25 12.27 19.23 8.44
C GLU A 25 10.99 18.60 9.01
N LEU A 26 10.06 18.11 8.17
CA LEU A 26 8.91 17.35 8.63
C LEU A 26 9.33 16.09 9.39
N GLY A 27 10.50 15.52 9.09
CA GLY A 27 11.09 14.40 9.83
C GLY A 27 11.44 14.73 11.30
N ASN A 28 11.44 16.01 11.70
CA ASN A 28 11.64 16.40 13.10
C ASN A 28 10.37 16.28 13.95
N LEU A 29 9.20 16.09 13.33
CA LEU A 29 7.91 15.96 14.01
C LEU A 29 7.74 14.56 14.58
N ALA A 30 8.61 14.14 15.50
CA ALA A 30 8.66 12.77 16.01
C ALA A 30 7.35 12.27 16.67
N LYS A 31 6.46 13.18 17.06
CA LYS A 31 5.13 12.86 17.63
C LYS A 31 4.04 12.67 16.58
N LEU A 32 4.33 12.95 15.31
CA LEU A 32 3.35 12.90 14.23
C LEU A 32 2.80 11.48 14.06
N GLN A 33 1.47 11.38 14.06
CA GLN A 33 0.73 10.12 13.89
C GLN A 33 0.11 9.99 12.51
N GLU A 34 -0.16 11.09 11.83
CA GLU A 34 -0.95 11.08 10.60
C GLU A 34 -0.36 12.02 9.57
N ILE A 35 -0.29 11.56 8.31
CA ILE A 35 0.08 12.35 7.14
C ILE A 35 -1.02 12.22 6.09
N TYR A 36 -1.62 13.35 5.69
CA TYR A 36 -2.60 13.43 4.60
C TYR A 36 -2.20 14.46 3.56
N ILE A 37 -1.64 13.99 2.45
CA ILE A 37 -1.09 14.84 1.37
C ILE A 37 -1.69 14.48 0.01
N ASN A 38 -2.91 13.93 -0.03
CA ASN A 38 -3.55 13.54 -1.30
C ASN A 38 -3.81 14.75 -2.22
N SER A 39 -3.59 14.58 -3.52
CA SER A 39 -3.94 15.56 -4.57
C SER A 39 -3.40 16.97 -4.29
N CYS A 40 -2.20 17.07 -3.71
CA CYS A 40 -1.66 18.34 -3.25
C CYS A 40 -0.56 18.95 -4.14
N GLY A 41 -0.16 18.26 -5.22
CA GLY A 41 0.89 18.71 -6.14
C GLY A 41 2.33 18.58 -5.60
N ALA A 42 2.51 18.09 -4.37
CA ALA A 42 3.82 17.70 -3.85
C ALA A 42 4.42 16.56 -4.68
N GLY A 43 5.76 16.49 -4.73
CA GLY A 43 6.45 15.47 -5.50
C GLY A 43 7.89 15.24 -5.08
N GLY A 44 8.73 14.78 -6.00
CA GLY A 44 10.12 14.42 -5.71
C GLY A 44 10.21 13.16 -4.84
N GLU A 45 11.38 12.92 -4.25
CA GLU A 45 11.59 11.75 -3.39
C GLU A 45 11.02 11.98 -1.97
N ILE A 46 10.59 10.90 -1.32
CA ILE A 46 10.25 10.93 0.11
C ILE A 46 11.54 11.20 0.92
N PRO A 47 11.60 12.27 1.74
CA PRO A 47 12.83 12.63 2.45
C PRO A 47 13.31 11.54 3.42
N SER A 48 14.62 11.28 3.45
CA SER A 48 15.22 10.29 4.35
C SER A 48 15.02 10.57 5.83
N THR A 49 14.79 11.83 6.20
CA THR A 49 14.46 12.24 7.57
C THR A 49 13.13 11.68 8.07
N PHE A 50 12.24 11.21 7.18
CA PHE A 50 10.98 10.57 7.57
C PHE A 50 11.20 9.22 8.27
N ALA A 51 12.42 8.67 8.22
CA ALA A 51 12.83 7.54 9.04
C ALA A 51 12.63 7.78 10.55
N ASN A 52 12.60 9.05 10.99
CA ASN A 52 12.42 9.45 12.39
C ASN A 52 10.95 9.49 12.85
N LEU A 53 9.98 9.29 11.95
CA LEU A 53 8.55 9.40 12.24
C LEU A 53 7.96 8.07 12.76
N TYR A 54 8.53 7.53 13.84
CA TYR A 54 8.19 6.21 14.39
C TYR A 54 6.78 6.11 15.02
N ASN A 55 6.06 7.23 15.15
CA ASN A 55 4.71 7.27 15.68
C ASN A 55 3.61 7.26 14.61
N LEU A 56 3.96 7.19 13.32
CA LEU A 56 2.97 7.19 12.24
C LEU A 56 2.03 5.99 12.30
N GLU A 57 0.74 6.31 12.26
CA GLU A 57 -0.41 5.41 12.26
C GLU A 57 -1.12 5.44 10.90
N THR A 58 -1.14 6.60 10.23
CA THR A 58 -1.76 6.78 8.90
C THR A 58 -0.88 7.62 7.98
N VAL A 59 -0.67 7.15 6.75
CA VAL A 59 0.04 7.90 5.70
C VAL A 59 -0.72 7.76 4.39
N TRP A 60 -1.34 8.84 3.94
CA TRP A 60 -2.01 8.92 2.64
C TRP A 60 -1.36 9.99 1.78
N ALA A 61 -0.77 9.55 0.67
CA ALA A 61 -0.08 10.39 -0.31
C ALA A 61 -0.46 9.94 -1.72
N SER A 62 -1.73 10.09 -2.07
CA SER A 62 -2.29 9.65 -3.35
C SER A 62 -2.42 10.79 -4.34
N ASP A 63 -2.36 10.50 -5.63
CA ASP A 63 -2.49 11.47 -6.74
C ASP A 63 -1.54 12.66 -6.60
N CYS A 64 -0.25 12.36 -6.41
CA CYS A 64 0.83 13.32 -6.26
C CYS A 64 1.94 13.06 -7.30
N GLN A 65 2.99 13.87 -7.27
CA GLN A 65 4.13 13.75 -8.20
C GLN A 65 5.34 13.10 -7.50
N PHE A 66 5.12 12.18 -6.55
CA PHE A 66 6.23 11.52 -5.86
C PHE A 66 6.99 10.60 -6.82
N THR A 67 8.32 10.68 -6.78
CA THR A 67 9.27 9.97 -7.64
C THR A 67 10.28 9.18 -6.81
N GLY A 68 11.20 8.49 -7.48
CA GLY A 68 12.20 7.65 -6.83
C GLY A 68 11.55 6.44 -6.16
N LYS A 69 12.25 5.80 -5.21
CA LYS A 69 11.77 4.56 -4.60
C LYS A 69 10.92 4.83 -3.36
N ILE A 70 9.98 3.91 -3.07
CA ILE A 70 9.42 3.81 -1.71
C ILE A 70 10.58 3.44 -0.77
N PRO A 71 10.94 4.29 0.21
CA PRO A 71 12.16 4.07 0.98
C PRO A 71 12.07 2.88 1.93
N ASN A 72 13.17 2.15 2.10
CA ASN A 72 13.23 1.00 3.01
C ASN A 72 12.89 1.35 4.48
N PHE A 73 13.12 2.59 4.92
CA PHE A 73 12.78 3.00 6.29
C PHE A 73 11.28 3.00 6.57
N ILE A 74 10.41 2.81 5.56
CA ILE A 74 8.96 2.65 5.78
C ILE A 74 8.65 1.53 6.77
N GLY A 75 9.51 0.50 6.85
CA GLY A 75 9.41 -0.58 7.82
C GLY A 75 9.61 -0.15 9.29
N ASN A 76 10.07 1.07 9.56
CA ASN A 76 10.21 1.62 10.91
C ASN A 76 8.87 2.10 11.49
N TRP A 77 7.86 2.34 10.65
CA TRP A 77 6.56 2.88 11.07
C TRP A 77 5.64 1.76 11.58
N THR A 78 6.08 1.01 12.59
CA THR A 78 5.42 -0.23 13.03
C THR A 78 4.02 -0.04 13.65
N LYS A 79 3.63 1.20 13.95
CA LYS A 79 2.28 1.58 14.38
C LYS A 79 1.31 1.81 13.21
N LEU A 80 1.80 1.80 11.97
CA LEU A 80 1.01 2.12 10.80
C LEU A 80 -0.10 1.07 10.59
N TRP A 81 -1.34 1.55 10.56
CA TRP A 81 -2.52 0.72 10.26
C TRP A 81 -3.09 1.05 8.87
N SER A 82 -2.78 2.22 8.30
CA SER A 82 -3.22 2.63 6.96
C SER A 82 -2.11 3.28 6.14
N LEU A 83 -1.80 2.70 4.98
CA LEU A 83 -0.85 3.24 4.00
C LEU A 83 -1.51 3.33 2.62
N ARG A 84 -1.50 4.53 2.02
CA ARG A 84 -1.98 4.77 0.66
C ARG A 84 -0.97 5.60 -0.13
N LEU A 85 -0.45 5.04 -1.21
CA LEU A 85 0.56 5.64 -2.09
C LEU A 85 0.13 5.51 -3.56
N GLU A 86 -1.15 5.74 -3.86
CA GLU A 86 -1.74 5.52 -5.19
C GLU A 86 -1.50 6.72 -6.13
N GLY A 87 -1.44 6.50 -7.45
CA GLY A 87 -1.36 7.61 -8.41
C GLY A 87 -0.11 8.47 -8.27
N ASN A 88 1.06 7.86 -8.07
CA ASN A 88 2.37 8.52 -8.05
C ASN A 88 3.26 7.98 -9.19
N SER A 89 4.52 8.41 -9.21
CA SER A 89 5.54 7.99 -10.18
C SER A 89 6.70 7.24 -9.50
N PHE A 90 6.37 6.37 -8.54
CA PHE A 90 7.37 5.63 -7.79
C PHE A 90 8.06 4.56 -8.65
N GLU A 91 9.36 4.42 -8.43
CA GLU A 91 10.20 3.37 -9.01
C GLU A 91 10.28 2.16 -8.07
N GLY A 92 10.36 0.98 -8.66
CA GLY A 92 10.44 -0.28 -7.93
C GLY A 92 11.84 -0.67 -7.44
N PRO A 93 11.93 -1.79 -6.70
CA PRO A 93 10.80 -2.64 -6.27
C PRO A 93 10.09 -2.07 -5.03
N ILE A 94 8.87 -2.56 -4.76
CA ILE A 94 8.22 -2.39 -3.45
C ILE A 94 9.16 -2.96 -2.37
N PRO A 95 9.53 -2.18 -1.33
CA PRO A 95 10.55 -2.58 -0.37
C PRO A 95 10.06 -3.71 0.54
N SER A 96 10.89 -4.74 0.71
CA SER A 96 10.57 -5.89 1.57
C SER A 96 10.41 -5.53 3.05
N SER A 97 10.91 -4.37 3.47
CA SER A 97 10.74 -3.85 4.84
C SER A 97 9.28 -3.54 5.20
N LEU A 98 8.38 -3.42 4.22
CA LEU A 98 6.93 -3.35 4.47
C LEU A 98 6.41 -4.58 5.24
N SER A 99 7.12 -5.72 5.17
CA SER A 99 6.79 -6.92 5.94
C SER A 99 6.83 -6.71 7.46
N SER A 100 7.52 -5.68 7.94
CA SER A 100 7.57 -5.30 9.36
C SER A 100 6.28 -4.65 9.87
N LEU A 101 5.40 -4.18 8.97
CA LEU A 101 4.22 -3.38 9.31
C LEU A 101 3.00 -4.25 9.65
N THR A 102 3.15 -5.15 10.62
CA THR A 102 2.15 -6.18 10.97
C THR A 102 0.83 -5.62 11.52
N SER A 103 0.80 -4.34 11.91
CA SER A 103 -0.41 -3.61 12.32
C SER A 103 -1.28 -3.15 11.14
N LEU A 104 -0.80 -3.26 9.89
CA LEU A 104 -1.51 -2.79 8.70
C LEU A 104 -2.87 -3.47 8.53
N GLN A 105 -3.88 -2.64 8.31
CA GLN A 105 -5.23 -3.03 7.92
C GLN A 105 -5.53 -2.61 6.48
N THR A 106 -5.03 -1.45 6.06
CA THR A 106 -5.19 -0.95 4.69
C THR A 106 -3.83 -0.72 4.05
N LEU A 107 -3.57 -1.39 2.93
CA LEU A 107 -2.38 -1.20 2.11
C LEU A 107 -2.79 -0.99 0.66
N HIS A 108 -2.71 0.26 0.20
CA HIS A 108 -2.98 0.63 -1.19
C HIS A 108 -1.72 1.24 -1.81
N ILE A 109 -1.19 0.57 -2.83
CA ILE A 109 -0.06 1.04 -3.63
C ILE A 109 -0.45 0.82 -5.09
N SER A 110 -0.32 1.84 -5.91
CA SER A 110 -0.48 1.71 -7.35
C SER A 110 0.65 2.39 -8.09
N ASP A 111 0.75 2.08 -9.39
CA ASP A 111 1.59 2.83 -10.32
C ASP A 111 3.08 2.83 -9.91
N ILE A 112 3.62 1.61 -9.76
CA ILE A 112 5.06 1.36 -9.54
C ILE A 112 5.69 0.87 -10.85
N TYR A 113 6.81 1.49 -11.23
CA TYR A 113 7.47 1.24 -12.52
C TYR A 113 8.87 0.60 -12.36
N GLU A 114 9.50 0.30 -13.50
CA GLU A 114 10.89 -0.18 -13.65
C GLU A 114 11.21 -1.60 -13.13
N VAL A 115 10.90 -1.92 -11.87
CA VAL A 115 11.35 -3.16 -11.23
C VAL A 115 10.19 -3.90 -10.55
N SER A 116 9.99 -5.16 -10.93
CA SER A 116 8.94 -6.03 -10.36
C SER A 116 9.22 -6.45 -8.91
N SER A 117 8.15 -6.67 -8.15
CA SER A 117 8.17 -7.33 -6.84
C SER A 117 7.41 -8.66 -6.85
N SER A 118 7.73 -9.57 -5.93
CA SER A 118 6.85 -10.70 -5.58
C SER A 118 5.90 -10.29 -4.44
N LEU A 119 4.92 -11.13 -4.14
CA LEU A 119 4.04 -10.97 -2.97
C LEU A 119 4.68 -11.41 -1.64
N ASP A 120 5.96 -11.77 -1.59
CA ASP A 120 6.54 -12.33 -0.35
C ASP A 120 6.55 -11.34 0.83
N PHE A 121 6.59 -10.03 0.55
CA PHE A 121 6.59 -9.00 1.58
C PHE A 121 5.27 -8.94 2.38
N ILE A 122 4.15 -9.43 1.82
CA ILE A 122 2.86 -9.41 2.52
C ILE A 122 2.66 -10.60 3.47
N LYS A 123 3.54 -11.61 3.47
CA LYS A 123 3.36 -12.87 4.22
C LYS A 123 2.95 -12.69 5.69
N GLY A 124 3.47 -11.66 6.37
CA GLY A 124 3.16 -11.35 7.77
C GLY A 124 1.96 -10.43 8.01
N LEU A 125 1.40 -9.81 6.96
CA LEU A 125 0.39 -8.75 7.06
C LEU A 125 -1.04 -9.31 7.19
N LYS A 126 -1.26 -10.18 8.17
CA LYS A 126 -2.52 -10.95 8.32
C LYS A 126 -3.71 -10.13 8.81
N ASN A 127 -3.46 -8.90 9.27
CA ASN A 127 -4.49 -7.97 9.73
C ASN A 127 -5.15 -7.16 8.60
N LEU A 128 -4.69 -7.34 7.36
CA LEU A 128 -5.22 -6.62 6.20
C LEU A 128 -6.72 -6.88 6.02
N THR A 129 -7.48 -5.79 5.94
CA THR A 129 -8.87 -5.74 5.49
C THR A 129 -8.95 -5.33 4.03
N SER A 130 -8.00 -4.54 3.54
CA SER A 130 -7.95 -4.09 2.16
C SER A 130 -6.51 -4.10 1.64
N LEU A 131 -6.28 -4.88 0.57
CA LEU A 131 -5.01 -4.95 -0.14
C LEU A 131 -5.24 -4.57 -1.61
N VAL A 132 -4.66 -3.46 -2.04
CA VAL A 132 -4.70 -2.97 -3.42
C VAL A 132 -3.26 -2.77 -3.88
N LEU A 133 -2.84 -3.58 -4.85
CA LEU A 133 -1.53 -3.52 -5.50
C LEU A 133 -1.73 -3.41 -7.01
N ARG A 134 -2.51 -2.43 -7.47
CA ARG A 134 -2.91 -2.30 -8.88
C ARG A 134 -1.79 -1.66 -9.68
N ASN A 135 -1.41 -2.23 -10.83
CA ASN A 135 -0.38 -1.64 -11.69
C ASN A 135 0.98 -1.44 -10.99
N THR A 136 1.47 -2.46 -10.27
CA THR A 136 2.74 -2.38 -9.52
C THR A 136 3.77 -3.43 -9.96
N LEU A 137 3.65 -3.91 -11.20
CA LEU A 137 4.55 -4.91 -11.80
C LEU A 137 4.71 -6.22 -10.99
N ILE A 138 3.76 -6.58 -10.13
CA ILE A 138 3.87 -7.79 -9.31
C ILE A 138 4.00 -9.02 -10.21
N SER A 139 5.00 -9.86 -9.95
CA SER A 139 5.26 -11.09 -10.69
C SER A 139 5.24 -12.31 -9.77
N GLY A 140 5.36 -13.51 -10.37
CA GLY A 140 5.22 -14.78 -9.66
C GLY A 140 3.75 -15.19 -9.50
N SER A 141 3.48 -16.13 -8.59
CA SER A 141 2.14 -16.63 -8.34
C SER A 141 1.48 -15.96 -7.13
N ILE A 142 0.14 -16.00 -7.10
CA ILE A 142 -0.60 -15.63 -5.89
C ILE A 142 -0.34 -16.72 -4.84
N PRO A 143 0.24 -16.38 -3.68
CA PRO A 143 0.64 -17.36 -2.69
C PRO A 143 -0.57 -17.97 -1.97
N SER A 144 -0.50 -19.26 -1.65
CA SER A 144 -1.61 -19.97 -0.97
C SER A 144 -1.88 -19.48 0.46
N TYR A 145 -0.89 -18.88 1.13
CA TYR A 145 -1.05 -18.30 2.47
C TYR A 145 -2.00 -17.09 2.50
N ILE A 146 -2.41 -16.54 1.35
CA ILE A 146 -3.42 -15.46 1.32
C ILE A 146 -4.76 -15.91 1.93
N GLY A 147 -5.03 -17.22 1.92
CA GLY A 147 -6.19 -17.79 2.61
C GLY A 147 -6.12 -17.71 4.14
N GLU A 148 -5.02 -17.25 4.72
CA GLU A 148 -4.90 -16.98 6.16
C GLU A 148 -5.42 -15.58 6.53
N TYR A 149 -5.73 -14.72 5.57
CA TYR A 149 -6.07 -13.31 5.81
C TYR A 149 -7.58 -13.18 6.08
N GLN A 150 -8.02 -13.73 7.20
CA GLN A 150 -9.45 -13.90 7.52
C GLN A 150 -10.22 -12.58 7.62
N SER A 151 -9.53 -11.46 7.84
CA SER A 151 -10.11 -10.11 7.86
C SER A 151 -10.24 -9.46 6.48
N LEU A 152 -9.67 -10.05 5.43
CA LEU A 152 -9.58 -9.44 4.10
C LEU A 152 -10.96 -9.33 3.45
N GLN A 153 -11.31 -8.11 3.06
CA GLN A 153 -12.57 -7.74 2.42
C GLN A 153 -12.37 -7.38 0.96
N THR A 154 -11.25 -6.72 0.64
CA THR A 154 -10.90 -6.30 -0.71
C THR A 154 -9.51 -6.81 -1.07
N LEU A 155 -9.42 -7.49 -2.21
CA LEU A 155 -8.16 -7.85 -2.85
C LEU A 155 -8.17 -7.35 -4.30
N ASP A 156 -7.33 -6.37 -4.60
CA ASP A 156 -7.07 -5.93 -5.97
C ASP A 156 -5.60 -6.16 -6.32
N LEU A 157 -5.37 -7.11 -7.23
CA LEU A 157 -4.07 -7.39 -7.83
C LEU A 157 -4.11 -7.20 -9.35
N SER A 158 -5.09 -6.42 -9.85
CA SER A 158 -5.28 -6.21 -11.28
C SER A 158 -4.12 -5.43 -11.91
N PHE A 159 -3.95 -5.58 -13.22
CA PHE A 159 -2.88 -4.92 -13.99
C PHE A 159 -1.47 -5.27 -13.49
N ASN A 160 -1.19 -6.56 -13.29
CA ASN A 160 0.14 -7.03 -12.89
C ASN A 160 0.68 -8.11 -13.84
N ASN A 161 1.82 -8.69 -13.49
CA ASN A 161 2.49 -9.76 -14.22
C ASN A 161 2.31 -11.13 -13.53
N LEU A 162 1.23 -11.32 -12.76
CA LEU A 162 0.99 -12.56 -12.01
C LEU A 162 0.78 -13.73 -12.98
N VAL A 163 1.33 -14.89 -12.62
CA VAL A 163 1.26 -16.15 -13.38
C VAL A 163 0.73 -17.29 -12.51
N GLY A 164 0.39 -18.41 -13.14
CA GLY A 164 -0.08 -19.61 -12.45
C GLY A 164 -1.55 -19.52 -12.04
N GLY A 165 -1.98 -20.50 -11.23
CA GLY A 165 -3.37 -20.65 -10.80
C GLY A 165 -3.75 -19.75 -9.62
N ILE A 166 -5.04 -19.43 -9.54
CA ILE A 166 -5.61 -18.76 -8.36
C ILE A 166 -5.70 -19.80 -7.23
N PRO A 167 -5.07 -19.57 -6.06
CA PRO A 167 -5.07 -20.56 -4.98
C PRO A 167 -6.50 -20.75 -4.44
N SER A 168 -6.93 -22.01 -4.29
CA SER A 168 -8.26 -22.33 -3.75
C SER A 168 -8.48 -21.84 -2.33
N SER A 169 -7.41 -21.59 -1.58
CA SER A 169 -7.45 -20.98 -0.26
C SER A 169 -8.01 -19.55 -0.26
N LEU A 170 -7.88 -18.80 -1.36
CA LEU A 170 -8.46 -17.46 -1.51
C LEU A 170 -9.99 -17.50 -1.39
N PHE A 171 -10.62 -18.56 -1.90
CA PHE A 171 -12.08 -18.73 -1.88
C PHE A 171 -12.60 -19.26 -0.53
N LYS A 172 -11.72 -19.48 0.45
CA LYS A 172 -12.06 -19.79 1.85
C LYS A 172 -12.18 -18.53 2.72
N LEU A 173 -11.92 -17.34 2.16
CA LEU A 173 -12.01 -16.09 2.88
C LEU A 173 -13.47 -15.65 3.01
N ASN A 174 -14.03 -15.80 4.21
CA ASN A 174 -15.45 -15.53 4.50
C ASN A 174 -15.83 -14.04 4.47
N ASN A 175 -14.84 -13.15 4.55
CA ASN A 175 -15.05 -11.70 4.53
C ASN A 175 -14.75 -11.06 3.18
N LEU A 176 -14.20 -11.81 2.22
CA LEU A 176 -13.84 -11.27 0.91
C LEU A 176 -15.11 -10.95 0.12
N THR A 177 -15.27 -9.67 -0.22
CA THR A 177 -16.43 -9.14 -0.93
C THR A 177 -16.06 -8.61 -2.31
N ALA A 178 -14.82 -8.15 -2.49
CA ALA A 178 -14.32 -7.63 -3.75
C ALA A 178 -12.98 -8.29 -4.13
N LEU A 179 -12.93 -8.85 -5.35
CA LEU A 179 -11.75 -9.51 -5.90
C LEU A 179 -11.49 -9.06 -7.33
N PHE A 180 -10.39 -8.36 -7.55
CA PHE A 180 -9.97 -7.88 -8.87
C PHE A 180 -8.64 -8.51 -9.25
N LEU A 181 -8.67 -9.37 -10.28
CA LEU A 181 -7.49 -10.08 -10.79
C LEU A 181 -7.26 -9.86 -12.30
N GLY A 182 -8.07 -9.01 -12.93
CA GLY A 182 -8.02 -8.74 -14.37
C GLY A 182 -6.67 -8.17 -14.81
N ASN A 183 -6.34 -8.31 -16.10
CA ASN A 183 -5.07 -7.83 -16.67
C ASN A 183 -3.84 -8.45 -15.97
N ASN A 184 -3.82 -9.78 -15.90
CA ASN A 184 -2.69 -10.60 -15.46
C ASN A 184 -2.45 -11.74 -16.46
N ARG A 185 -1.47 -12.62 -16.19
CA ARG A 185 -1.16 -13.83 -16.97
C ARG A 185 -1.54 -15.10 -16.20
N LEU A 186 -2.62 -15.04 -15.43
CA LEU A 186 -3.13 -16.15 -14.62
C LEU A 186 -3.67 -17.28 -15.53
N THR A 187 -3.52 -18.52 -15.08
CA THR A 187 -3.94 -19.73 -15.80
C THR A 187 -4.76 -20.65 -14.89
N GLY A 188 -5.25 -21.78 -15.41
CA GLY A 188 -5.99 -22.77 -14.62
C GLY A 188 -7.49 -22.49 -14.53
N THR A 189 -8.15 -23.17 -13.58
CA THR A 189 -9.61 -23.09 -13.40
C THR A 189 -9.97 -22.24 -12.20
N LEU A 190 -11.11 -21.54 -12.29
CA LEU A 190 -11.75 -20.97 -11.11
C LEU A 190 -12.29 -22.12 -10.25
N PRO A 191 -12.01 -22.15 -8.94
CA PRO A 191 -12.53 -23.19 -8.08
C PRO A 191 -14.07 -23.11 -8.00
N PRO A 192 -14.74 -24.26 -7.84
CA PRO A 192 -16.19 -24.34 -7.86
C PRO A 192 -16.85 -23.68 -6.63
N GLN A 193 -16.12 -23.52 -5.52
CA GLN A 193 -16.62 -22.84 -4.33
C GLN A 193 -16.54 -21.32 -4.50
N LYS A 194 -17.69 -20.66 -4.58
CA LYS A 194 -17.80 -19.20 -4.41
C LYS A 194 -18.02 -18.90 -2.93
N SER A 195 -17.33 -17.91 -2.38
CA SER A 195 -17.80 -17.24 -1.18
C SER A 195 -19.15 -16.59 -1.52
N GLU A 196 -20.19 -16.85 -0.72
CA GLU A 196 -21.54 -16.30 -0.94
C GLU A 196 -21.56 -14.76 -0.93
N LYS A 197 -20.53 -14.12 -0.35
CA LYS A 197 -20.39 -12.67 -0.24
C LYS A 197 -19.58 -12.03 -1.35
N LEU A 198 -18.94 -12.82 -2.21
CA LEU A 198 -18.10 -12.29 -3.28
C LEU A 198 -19.00 -11.69 -4.37
N GLN A 199 -19.07 -10.36 -4.43
CA GLN A 199 -19.80 -9.67 -5.48
C GLN A 199 -19.02 -9.85 -6.79
N ILE A 200 -19.71 -10.33 -7.82
CA ILE A 200 -19.15 -10.37 -9.17
C ILE A 200 -19.23 -8.94 -9.71
N MET A 201 -18.09 -8.24 -9.76
CA MET A 201 -17.93 -6.95 -10.43
C MET A 201 -17.00 -7.11 -11.63
#